data_AF-A0A956EQ78-F1
#
_entry.id   AF-A0A956EQ78-F1
#
_cell.length_a   1.000
_cell.length_b   1.000
_cell.length_c   1.000
_cell.angle_alpha   90.00
_cell.angle_beta   90.00
_cell.angle_gamma   90.00
#
_symmetry.space_group_name_H-M   'P 1'
#
loop_
_entity.id
_entity.type
_entity.pdbx_description
1 polymer ?
#
loop_
_entity_poly.entity_id
_entity_poly.type
_entity_poly.pdbx_seq_one_letter_code
_entity_poly.pdbx_strand_id
1 'polypeptide(L)'
;AMTDETTGLDPASTAELMGTQAFFEKYASQLLCVNGIDMATNNHDGGTRHIWSGKLEEGHPSFGALVAAAKAPTEPLAYISSGGYDQTHGIIPLTRMSSVDTIKRLAYPHHLDPNDLSAGTYHTLGTVDRIRAAQAGRTQRQRDDATLPRSQAATSELILARENDDTLQAL
;
A
#
# COMPACT_ATOMS: atom_id res chain seq x y z
N ALA A 1 -6.56 38.20 10.59
CA ALA A 1 -7.33 37.10 9.97
C ALA A 1 -6.62 36.72 8.69
N MET A 2 -6.39 35.43 8.42
CA MET A 2 -5.91 34.99 7.10
C MET A 2 -6.95 35.43 6.07
N THR A 3 -6.53 36.27 5.12
CA THR A 3 -7.38 36.72 4.01
C THR A 3 -7.20 35.77 2.83
N ASP A 4 -8.31 35.54 2.12
CA ASP A 4 -8.53 34.62 0.98
C ASP A 4 -7.36 34.53 -0.01
N GLU A 5 -6.66 35.64 -0.25
CA GLU A 5 -5.57 35.75 -1.24
C GLU A 5 -4.33 34.90 -0.94
N THR A 6 -4.12 34.43 0.29
CA THR A 6 -2.86 33.75 0.67
C THR A 6 -2.87 32.23 0.49
N THR A 7 -4.03 31.60 0.25
CA THR A 7 -4.14 30.13 0.16
C THR A 7 -4.60 29.61 -1.20
N GLY A 8 -5.20 30.46 -2.06
CA GLY A 8 -5.73 30.03 -3.36
C GLY A 8 -6.91 29.05 -3.25
N LEU A 9 -7.55 28.98 -2.08
CA LEU A 9 -8.67 28.10 -1.77
C LEU A 9 -9.99 28.90 -1.79
N ASP A 10 -11.09 28.23 -2.12
CA ASP A 10 -12.45 28.82 -2.13
C ASP A 10 -12.86 29.24 -0.70
N PRO A 11 -13.51 30.41 -0.49
CA PRO A 11 -14.03 30.85 0.80
C PRO A 11 -14.88 29.82 1.57
N ALA A 12 -15.57 28.90 0.90
CA ALA A 12 -16.30 27.81 1.58
C ALA A 12 -15.35 26.80 2.25
N SER A 13 -14.15 26.61 1.69
CA SER A 13 -13.11 25.70 2.21
C SER A 13 -12.20 26.34 3.27
N THR A 14 -12.19 27.67 3.39
CA THR A 14 -11.40 28.39 4.40
C THR A 14 -12.15 28.64 5.72
N ALA A 15 -13.47 28.43 5.74
CA ALA A 15 -14.31 28.62 6.93
C ALA A 15 -13.92 27.71 8.11
N GLU A 16 -13.34 26.54 7.84
CA GLU A 16 -12.84 25.60 8.87
C GLU A 16 -11.33 25.74 9.15
N LEU A 17 -10.63 26.59 8.40
CA LEU A 17 -9.18 26.74 8.50
C LEU A 17 -8.81 27.77 9.57
N MET A 18 -8.04 27.31 10.56
CA MET A 18 -7.44 28.18 11.56
C MET A 18 -6.20 28.85 10.98
N GLY A 19 -6.09 30.17 11.11
CA GLY A 19 -4.90 30.87 10.65
C GLY A 19 -3.64 30.48 11.43
N THR A 20 -2.47 30.48 10.78
CA THR A 20 -1.19 30.03 11.38
C THR A 20 -0.91 30.67 12.74
N GLN A 21 -1.12 31.99 12.86
CA GLN A 21 -0.96 32.69 14.14
C GLN A 21 -1.91 32.16 15.21
N ALA A 22 -3.21 32.05 14.90
CA ALA A 22 -4.22 31.55 15.83
C ALA A 22 -3.96 30.07 16.22
N PHE A 23 -3.42 29.27 15.30
CA PHE A 23 -3.01 27.89 15.56
C PHE A 23 -1.90 27.82 16.60
N PHE A 24 -0.81 28.56 16.41
CA PHE A 24 0.29 28.55 17.37
C PHE A 24 -0.09 29.20 18.70
N GLU A 25 -0.85 30.30 18.70
CA GLU A 25 -1.36 30.90 19.94
C GLU A 25 -2.20 29.92 20.76
N LYS A 26 -3.03 29.11 20.10
CA LYS A 26 -3.91 28.14 20.76
C LYS A 26 -3.21 26.86 21.18
N TYR A 27 -2.34 26.31 20.34
CA TYR A 27 -1.80 24.95 20.49
C TYR A 27 -0.31 24.88 20.80
N ALA A 28 0.46 25.98 20.81
CA ALA A 28 1.92 25.90 21.01
C ALA A 28 2.34 25.11 22.26
N SER A 29 1.61 25.22 23.36
CA SER A 29 1.87 24.46 24.59
C SER A 29 1.59 22.95 24.49
N GLN A 30 0.93 22.52 23.41
CA GLN A 30 0.57 21.13 23.13
C GLN A 30 1.41 20.54 21.97
N LEU A 31 2.29 21.33 21.36
CA LEU A 31 3.13 20.87 20.26
C LEU A 31 4.44 20.30 20.81
N LEU A 32 4.79 19.10 20.36
CA LEU A 32 6.14 18.59 20.47
C LEU A 32 6.98 19.13 19.31
N CYS A 33 7.99 19.93 19.61
CA CYS A 33 8.97 20.38 18.61
C CYS A 33 10.16 19.43 18.58
N VAL A 34 10.41 18.78 17.44
CA VAL A 34 11.61 17.98 17.20
C VAL A 34 12.62 18.87 16.46
N ASN A 35 13.69 19.28 17.16
CA ASN A 35 14.68 20.22 16.62
C ASN A 35 15.53 19.66 15.47
N GLY A 36 15.60 18.34 15.35
CA GLY A 36 16.34 17.64 14.30
C GLY A 36 16.51 16.18 14.63
N ILE A 37 16.81 15.39 13.61
CA ILE A 37 17.20 13.98 13.73
C ILE A 37 18.62 13.89 13.15
N ASP A 38 19.58 13.47 13.97
CA ASP A 38 20.94 13.24 13.49
C ASP A 38 20.97 11.93 12.70
N MET A 39 21.27 12.05 11.41
CA MET A 39 21.31 10.95 10.45
C MET A 39 22.72 10.36 10.29
N ALA A 40 23.70 10.87 11.04
CA ALA A 40 25.11 10.48 11.01
C ALA A 40 25.75 10.52 9.60
N THR A 41 25.22 11.34 8.70
CA THR A 41 25.65 11.44 7.30
C THR A 41 25.33 12.80 6.71
N ASN A 42 26.17 13.24 5.76
CA ASN A 42 25.93 14.43 4.94
C ASN A 42 25.45 14.08 3.52
N ASN A 43 25.22 12.79 3.23
CA ASN A 43 24.77 12.30 1.93
C ASN A 43 23.26 12.02 1.95
N HIS A 44 22.53 12.52 0.96
CA HIS A 44 21.08 12.34 0.84
C HIS A 44 20.67 10.86 0.78
N ASP A 45 21.40 10.06 -0.01
CA ASP A 45 21.13 8.63 -0.15
C ASP A 45 21.50 7.85 1.13
N GLY A 46 22.62 8.22 1.78
CA GLY A 46 23.00 7.68 3.07
C GLY A 46 21.98 7.99 4.17
N GLY A 47 21.43 9.20 4.20
CA GLY A 47 20.42 9.59 5.19
C GLY A 47 19.11 8.83 4.99
N THR A 48 18.70 8.65 3.74
CA THR A 48 17.55 7.82 3.38
C THR A 48 17.74 6.39 3.86
N ARG A 49 18.90 5.78 3.62
CA ARG A 49 19.22 4.45 4.18
C ARG A 49 19.17 4.42 5.70
N HIS A 50 19.82 5.38 6.35
CA HIS A 50 19.96 5.38 7.79
C HIS A 50 18.62 5.56 8.52
N ILE A 51 17.73 6.43 8.04
CA ILE A 51 16.42 6.62 8.70
C ILE A 51 15.56 5.36 8.59
N TRP A 52 15.60 4.71 7.43
CA TRP A 52 14.70 3.61 7.15
C TRP A 52 15.24 2.25 7.57
N SER A 53 16.55 2.06 7.71
CA SER A 53 17.17 0.77 8.10
C SER A 53 17.94 0.81 9.42
N GLY A 54 18.22 1.99 9.96
CA GLY A 54 19.14 2.18 11.09
C GLY A 54 20.62 1.95 10.74
N LYS A 55 20.94 1.74 9.46
CA LYS A 55 22.29 1.43 8.97
C LYS A 55 22.63 2.30 7.75
N LEU A 56 23.91 2.68 7.64
CA LEU A 56 24.44 3.36 6.44
C LEU A 56 24.82 2.36 5.34
N GLU A 57 25.18 1.14 5.75
CA GLU A 57 25.51 0.04 4.86
C GLU A 57 24.30 -0.34 4.00
N GLU A 58 24.58 -0.78 2.77
CA GLU A 58 23.56 -1.32 1.87
C GLU A 58 23.12 -2.72 2.28
N GLY A 59 21.93 -3.11 1.85
CA GLY A 59 21.44 -4.47 2.03
C GLY A 59 20.68 -4.71 3.33
N HIS A 60 20.37 -3.68 4.11
CA HIS A 60 19.51 -3.84 5.28
C HIS A 60 18.04 -3.64 4.91
N PRO A 61 17.12 -4.45 5.47
CA PRO A 61 15.70 -4.25 5.26
C PRO A 61 15.25 -2.92 5.89
N SER A 62 14.23 -2.31 5.30
CA SER A 62 13.56 -1.17 5.92
C SER A 62 12.87 -1.59 7.22
N PHE A 63 12.66 -0.65 8.14
CA PHE A 63 11.92 -0.87 9.37
C PHE A 63 10.50 -1.35 9.07
N GLY A 64 9.87 -0.80 8.04
CA GLY A 64 8.55 -1.26 7.57
C GLY A 64 8.57 -2.73 7.13
N ALA A 65 9.61 -3.16 6.40
CA ALA A 65 9.78 -4.56 6.02
C ALA A 65 10.00 -5.48 7.23
N LEU A 66 10.77 -5.03 8.24
CA LEU A 66 10.97 -5.78 9.49
C LEU A 66 9.66 -5.93 10.28
N VAL A 67 8.87 -4.86 10.38
CA VAL A 67 7.57 -4.89 11.07
C VAL A 67 6.59 -5.81 10.33
N ALA A 68 6.51 -5.71 9.00
CA ALA A 68 5.65 -6.57 8.18
C ALA A 68 6.03 -8.05 8.34
N ALA A 69 7.32 -8.38 8.26
CA ALA A 69 7.80 -9.75 8.49
C ALA A 69 7.50 -10.26 9.91
N ALA A 70 7.54 -9.40 10.92
CA ALA A 70 7.27 -9.79 12.30
C ALA A 70 5.77 -9.95 12.60
N LYS A 71 4.90 -9.17 11.95
CA LYS A 71 3.48 -9.07 12.28
C LYS A 71 2.57 -9.83 11.33
N ALA A 72 2.95 -9.95 10.07
CA ALA A 72 2.13 -10.49 9.01
C ALA A 72 2.98 -11.26 7.96
N PRO A 73 3.83 -12.23 8.38
CA PRO A 73 4.77 -12.90 7.47
C PRO A 73 4.11 -13.70 6.35
N THR A 74 2.85 -14.12 6.56
CA THR A 74 2.08 -14.95 5.62
C THR A 74 0.94 -14.20 4.95
N GLU A 75 0.69 -12.95 5.35
CA GLU A 75 -0.44 -12.20 4.79
C GLU A 75 -0.09 -11.65 3.41
N PRO A 76 -1.03 -11.69 2.46
CA PRO A 76 -0.86 -11.02 1.18
C PRO A 76 -0.71 -9.52 1.41
N LEU A 77 0.15 -8.87 0.61
CA LEU A 77 0.36 -7.41 0.65
C LEU A 77 0.82 -6.87 2.02
N ALA A 78 1.46 -7.69 2.86
CA ALA A 78 1.91 -7.30 4.20
C ALA A 78 2.85 -6.08 4.22
N TYR A 79 3.60 -5.85 3.13
CA TYR A 79 4.42 -4.67 2.97
C TYR A 79 4.10 -3.91 1.67
N ILE A 80 3.35 -2.81 1.82
CA ILE A 80 3.03 -1.88 0.74
C ILE A 80 3.93 -0.65 0.88
N SER A 81 4.61 -0.27 -0.20
CA SER A 81 5.41 0.95 -0.26
C SER A 81 5.00 1.83 -1.44
N SER A 82 4.96 3.14 -1.21
CA SER A 82 4.80 4.16 -2.26
C SER A 82 6.13 4.67 -2.80
N GLY A 83 7.27 4.16 -2.33
CA GLY A 83 8.62 4.54 -2.74
C GLY A 83 9.51 4.94 -1.56
N GLY A 84 10.65 5.58 -1.85
CA GLY A 84 11.68 5.90 -0.85
C GLY A 84 12.66 4.75 -0.65
N TYR A 85 12.80 4.26 0.59
CA TYR A 85 13.64 3.10 0.92
C TYR A 85 12.80 1.89 1.30
N ASP A 86 12.67 0.96 0.36
CA ASP A 86 11.77 -0.19 0.47
C ASP A 86 12.50 -1.54 0.31
N GLN A 87 13.81 -1.57 0.59
CA GLN A 87 14.55 -2.82 0.60
C GLN A 87 13.95 -3.78 1.63
N THR A 88 13.69 -5.02 1.21
CA THR A 88 13.23 -6.09 2.11
C THR A 88 14.29 -7.12 2.39
N HIS A 89 15.37 -7.17 1.61
CA HIS A 89 16.37 -8.22 1.70
C HIS A 89 15.77 -9.66 1.61
N GLY A 90 14.60 -9.80 0.97
CA GLY A 90 13.91 -11.07 0.83
C GLY A 90 13.19 -11.59 2.08
N ILE A 91 13.14 -10.82 3.18
CA ILE A 91 12.45 -11.26 4.41
C ILE A 91 10.92 -11.18 4.31
N ILE A 92 10.41 -10.34 3.40
CA ILE A 92 8.99 -10.16 3.12
C ILE A 92 8.82 -9.73 1.65
N PRO A 93 7.75 -10.15 0.96
CA PRO A 93 7.41 -9.61 -0.36
C PRO A 93 7.10 -8.12 -0.29
N LEU A 94 7.61 -7.35 -1.26
CA LEU A 94 7.32 -5.93 -1.42
C LEU A 94 6.22 -5.74 -2.47
N THR A 95 5.18 -4.98 -2.13
CA THR A 95 4.23 -4.44 -3.10
C THR A 95 4.44 -2.95 -3.27
N ARG A 96 4.84 -2.52 -4.47
CA ARG A 96 4.93 -1.10 -4.81
C ARG A 96 3.60 -0.59 -5.32
N MET A 97 3.02 0.37 -4.62
CA MET A 97 1.76 0.99 -5.00
C MET A 97 1.77 2.48 -4.66
N SER A 98 1.58 3.31 -5.68
CA SER A 98 1.66 4.76 -5.56
C SER A 98 0.29 5.45 -5.49
N SER A 99 -0.81 4.72 -5.66
CA SER A 99 -2.15 5.30 -5.74
C SER A 99 -3.20 4.49 -4.98
N VAL A 100 -4.03 5.21 -4.22
CA VAL A 100 -5.22 4.65 -3.55
C VAL A 100 -6.26 4.15 -4.58
N ASP A 101 -6.29 4.74 -5.78
CA ASP A 101 -7.17 4.27 -6.87
C ASP A 101 -6.83 2.84 -7.29
N THR A 102 -5.54 2.46 -7.22
CA THR A 102 -5.09 1.09 -7.50
C THR A 102 -5.65 0.09 -6.49
N ILE A 103 -5.76 0.46 -5.20
CA ILE A 103 -6.38 -0.37 -4.16
C ILE A 103 -7.85 -0.59 -4.49
N LYS A 104 -8.57 0.48 -4.84
CA LYS A 104 -10.00 0.37 -5.15
C LYS A 104 -10.25 -0.49 -6.40
N ARG A 105 -9.40 -0.37 -7.42
CA ARG A 105 -9.45 -1.25 -8.60
C ARG A 105 -9.18 -2.71 -8.26
N LEU A 106 -8.30 -2.97 -7.30
CA LEU A 106 -8.02 -4.34 -6.83
C LEU A 106 -9.19 -4.92 -6.02
N ALA A 107 -9.82 -4.11 -5.16
CA ALA A 107 -10.99 -4.52 -4.39
C ALA A 107 -12.24 -4.73 -5.27
N TYR A 108 -12.40 -3.92 -6.33
CA TYR A 108 -13.55 -3.96 -7.23
C TYR A 108 -13.17 -4.25 -8.69
N PRO A 109 -12.56 -5.41 -9.00
CA PRO A 109 -11.97 -5.69 -10.31
C PRO A 109 -13.01 -5.86 -11.43
N HIS A 110 -14.30 -6.01 -11.08
CA HIS A 110 -15.39 -6.20 -12.02
C HIS A 110 -16.22 -4.94 -12.27
N HIS A 111 -15.97 -3.84 -11.55
CA HIS A 111 -16.70 -2.59 -11.70
C HIS A 111 -16.07 -1.69 -12.76
N LEU A 112 -16.92 -1.02 -13.54
CA LEU A 112 -16.49 -0.07 -14.57
C LEU A 112 -15.78 1.13 -13.95
N ASP A 113 -16.30 1.62 -12.83
CA ASP A 113 -15.68 2.65 -12.01
C ASP A 113 -15.61 2.17 -10.55
N PRO A 114 -14.41 2.00 -9.98
CA PRO A 114 -14.25 1.62 -8.58
C PRO A 114 -14.58 2.75 -7.60
N ASN A 115 -14.79 3.99 -8.07
CA ASN A 115 -15.24 5.13 -7.25
C ASN A 115 -16.77 5.32 -7.30
N ASP A 116 -17.45 4.70 -8.26
CA ASP A 116 -18.91 4.69 -8.37
C ASP A 116 -19.41 3.27 -8.70
N LEU A 117 -19.78 2.53 -7.67
CA LEU A 117 -20.28 1.15 -7.82
C LEU A 117 -21.60 1.08 -8.60
N SER A 118 -22.31 2.21 -8.77
CA SER A 118 -23.55 2.29 -9.55
C SER A 118 -23.31 2.41 -11.06
N ALA A 119 -22.09 2.74 -11.49
CA ALA A 119 -21.69 2.83 -12.89
C ALA A 119 -21.78 1.47 -13.63
N GLY A 120 -21.96 0.37 -12.89
CA GLY A 120 -22.14 -0.97 -13.42
C GLY A 120 -20.85 -1.77 -13.49
N THR A 121 -20.95 -2.98 -14.06
CA THR A 121 -19.85 -3.94 -14.15
C THR A 121 -19.43 -4.17 -15.61
N TYR A 122 -18.17 -4.56 -15.83
CA TYR A 122 -17.67 -4.92 -17.17
C TYR A 122 -18.44 -6.09 -17.79
N HIS A 123 -18.90 -7.00 -16.93
CA HIS A 123 -19.56 -8.24 -17.32
C HIS A 123 -20.77 -8.49 -16.42
N THR A 124 -21.77 -9.18 -16.98
CA THR A 124 -22.90 -9.68 -16.19
C THR A 124 -22.42 -10.72 -15.17
N LEU A 125 -23.14 -10.88 -14.06
CA LEU A 125 -22.79 -11.87 -13.02
C LEU A 125 -22.58 -13.28 -13.61
N GLY A 126 -23.48 -13.74 -14.47
CA GLY A 126 -23.33 -15.05 -15.12
C GLY A 126 -22.11 -15.16 -16.05
N THR A 127 -21.59 -14.05 -16.56
CA THR A 127 -20.32 -14.05 -17.32
C THR A 127 -19.12 -14.07 -16.39
N VAL A 128 -19.17 -13.33 -15.28
CA VAL A 128 -18.15 -13.38 -14.22
C VAL A 128 -18.01 -14.80 -13.67
N ASP A 129 -19.13 -15.49 -13.41
CA ASP A 129 -19.11 -16.88 -12.94
C ASP A 129 -18.45 -17.83 -13.93
N ARG A 130 -18.71 -17.66 -15.24
CA ARG A 130 -18.03 -18.43 -16.29
C ARG A 130 -16.53 -18.15 -16.33
N ILE A 131 -16.12 -16.89 -16.17
CA ILE A 131 -14.71 -16.49 -16.11
C ILE A 131 -14.04 -17.14 -14.90
N ARG A 132 -14.66 -17.05 -13.72
CA ARG A 132 -14.16 -17.64 -12.47
C ARG A 132 -14.02 -19.16 -12.61
N ALA A 133 -15.02 -19.84 -13.16
CA ALA A 133 -14.96 -21.29 -13.42
C ALA A 133 -13.82 -21.67 -14.40
N ALA A 134 -13.64 -20.90 -15.48
CA ALA A 134 -12.57 -21.13 -16.44
C ALA A 134 -11.16 -20.91 -15.83
N GLN A 135 -11.02 -19.88 -14.99
CA GLN A 135 -9.78 -19.60 -14.25
C GLN A 135 -9.46 -20.68 -13.22
N ALA A 136 -10.46 -21.14 -12.46
CA ALA A 136 -10.31 -22.25 -11.52
C ALA A 136 -9.87 -23.53 -12.24
N GLY A 137 -10.51 -23.88 -13.36
CA GLY A 137 -10.14 -25.03 -14.18
C GLY A 137 -8.72 -24.93 -14.75
N ARG A 138 -8.26 -23.74 -15.13
CA ARG A 138 -6.87 -23.51 -15.57
C ARG A 138 -5.87 -23.74 -14.44
N THR A 139 -6.16 -23.21 -13.26
CA THR A 139 -5.30 -23.33 -12.08
C THR A 139 -5.23 -24.79 -11.61
N GLN A 140 -6.33 -25.53 -11.72
CA GLN A 140 -6.34 -26.97 -11.46
C GLN A 140 -5.42 -27.73 -12.43
N ARG A 141 -5.52 -27.48 -13.73
CA ARG A 141 -4.61 -28.11 -14.71
C ARG A 141 -3.15 -27.80 -14.42
N GLN A 142 -2.83 -26.55 -14.07
CA GLN A 142 -1.46 -26.18 -13.70
C GLN A 142 -0.95 -26.92 -12.45
N ARG A 143 -1.81 -27.23 -11.48
CA ARG A 143 -1.45 -28.10 -10.34
C ARG A 143 -1.16 -29.51 -10.79
N ASP A 144 -2.05 -30.07 -11.59
CA ASP A 144 -1.96 -31.47 -12.03
C ASP A 144 -0.72 -31.69 -12.90
N ASP A 145 -0.33 -30.67 -13.69
CA ASP A 145 0.86 -30.69 -14.56
C ASP A 145 2.17 -30.33 -13.81
N ALA A 146 2.10 -29.78 -12.59
CA ALA A 146 3.27 -29.37 -11.81
C ALA A 146 4.00 -30.58 -11.22
N THR A 147 5.05 -31.03 -11.89
CA THR A 147 5.85 -32.21 -11.47
C THR A 147 7.04 -31.87 -10.57
N LEU A 148 7.57 -30.65 -10.65
CA LEU A 148 8.73 -30.23 -9.88
C LEU A 148 8.33 -29.64 -8.52
N PRO A 149 9.04 -29.94 -7.41
CA PRO A 149 8.70 -29.42 -6.08
C PRO A 149 8.57 -27.89 -6.02
N ARG A 150 9.46 -27.18 -6.72
CA ARG A 150 9.41 -25.71 -6.81
C ARG A 150 8.17 -25.21 -7.58
N SER A 151 7.77 -25.94 -8.62
CA SER A 151 6.56 -25.62 -9.38
C SER A 151 5.31 -25.85 -8.55
N GLN A 152 5.26 -26.96 -7.81
CA GLN A 152 4.16 -27.28 -6.91
C GLN A 152 3.99 -26.19 -5.83
N ALA A 153 5.09 -25.79 -5.18
CA ALA A 153 5.06 -24.71 -4.18
C ALA A 153 4.52 -23.39 -4.76
N ALA A 154 5.04 -22.97 -5.93
CA ALA A 154 4.58 -21.75 -6.59
C ALA A 154 3.10 -21.80 -6.99
N THR A 155 2.61 -22.95 -7.48
CA THR A 155 1.19 -23.12 -7.82
C THR A 155 0.32 -23.11 -6.57
N SER A 156 0.74 -23.76 -5.48
CA SER A 156 0.06 -23.73 -4.19
C SER A 156 -0.04 -22.30 -3.62
N GLU A 157 1.04 -21.53 -3.67
CA GLU A 157 1.02 -20.11 -3.25
C GLU A 157 0.05 -19.26 -4.07
N LEU A 158 0.02 -19.44 -5.40
CA LEU A 158 -0.92 -18.73 -6.27
C LEU A 158 -2.39 -19.03 -5.93
N ILE A 159 -2.70 -20.27 -5.55
CA ILE A 159 -4.06 -20.66 -5.17
C ILE A 159 -4.46 -20.00 -3.87
N LEU A 160 -3.58 -20.06 -2.86
CA LEU A 160 -3.82 -19.41 -1.57
C LEU A 160 -4.01 -17.89 -1.74
N ALA A 161 -3.21 -17.24 -2.58
CA ALA A 161 -3.36 -15.82 -2.87
C ALA A 161 -4.73 -15.49 -3.49
N ARG A 162 -5.24 -16.34 -4.39
CA ARG A 162 -6.53 -16.12 -5.06
C ARG A 162 -7.75 -16.44 -4.21
N GLU A 163 -7.67 -17.43 -3.32
CA GLU A 163 -8.75 -17.70 -2.36
C GLU A 163 -8.94 -16.53 -1.39
N ASN A 164 -7.86 -15.78 -1.12
CA ASN A 164 -7.89 -14.60 -0.26
C ASN A 164 -8.38 -13.32 -0.96
N ASP A 165 -8.48 -13.23 -2.29
CA ASP A 165 -8.96 -12.02 -3.00
C ASP A 165 -10.40 -11.65 -2.58
N ASP A 166 -11.25 -12.62 -2.24
CA ASP A 166 -12.62 -12.37 -1.78
C ASP A 166 -12.65 -11.62 -0.42
N THR A 167 -11.55 -11.60 0.34
CA THR A 167 -11.45 -10.87 1.62
C THR A 167 -11.20 -9.37 1.43
N LEU A 168 -10.66 -8.94 0.28
CA LEU A 168 -10.38 -7.53 0.01
C LEU A 168 -11.64 -6.68 -0.17
N GLN A 169 -12.78 -7.29 -0.52
CA GLN A 169 -14.06 -6.60 -0.61
C GLN A 169 -14.66 -6.25 0.76
N ALA A 170 -14.18 -6.89 1.83
CA ALA A 170 -14.70 -6.71 3.19
C ALA A 170 -13.94 -5.65 4.02
N LEU A 171 -12.90 -5.02 3.45
CA LEU A 171 -12.11 -3.94 4.03
C LEU A 171 -12.60 -2.56 3.57
#